data_AF-A0A7Y4WX93-F1
#
_entry.id   AF-A0A7Y4WX93-F1
#
_cell.length_a   1.000
_cell.length_b   1.000
_cell.length_c   1.000
_cell.angle_alpha   90.00
_cell.angle_beta   90.00
_cell.angle_gamma   90.00
#
_symmetry.space_group_name_H-M   'P 1'
#
loop_
_entity.id
_entity.type
_entity.pdbx_description
1 polymer ?
#
loop_
_entity_poly.entity_id
_entity_poly.type
_entity_poly.pdbx_seq_one_letter_code
_entity_poly.pdbx_strand_id
1 'polypeptide(L)'
;MMRNIYTLFLLLAISSPALAVQTSLPRLKKGESYATARVKMLKAGWKPFHSPDADKCMNGDKRCKGRPEMESCAGTGLGNCKFLWKRRGKTVAIFTIGENDAEYSGHEFQ
;
A
#
# COMPACT_ATOMS: atom_id res chain seq x y z
N MET A 1 -27.35 43.67 48.88
CA MET A 1 -27.91 43.05 47.66
C MET A 1 -26.79 42.86 46.64
N MET A 2 -26.65 41.61 46.18
CA MET A 2 -26.12 41.12 44.88
C MET A 2 -24.70 41.50 44.41
N ARG A 3 -23.80 40.51 44.55
CA ARG A 3 -22.48 40.41 43.90
C ARG A 3 -22.68 40.07 42.42
N ASN A 4 -22.17 40.90 41.52
CA ASN A 4 -22.25 40.68 40.08
C ASN A 4 -21.00 39.91 39.61
N ILE A 5 -21.16 38.62 39.35
CA ILE A 5 -20.07 37.70 38.97
C ILE A 5 -20.24 37.44 37.46
N TYR A 6 -19.54 38.21 36.63
CA TYR A 6 -19.47 37.97 35.19
C TYR A 6 -18.77 36.64 34.95
N THR A 7 -19.57 35.61 34.70
CA THR A 7 -19.08 34.25 34.45
C THR A 7 -18.66 34.17 32.99
N LEU A 8 -17.38 34.41 32.73
CA LEU A 8 -16.75 34.27 31.42
C LEU A 8 -16.67 32.77 31.07
N PHE A 9 -17.57 32.28 30.23
CA PHE A 9 -17.51 30.91 29.72
C PHE A 9 -16.37 30.80 28.68
N LEU A 10 -15.19 30.40 29.14
CA LEU A 10 -14.09 29.98 28.28
C LEU A 10 -14.48 28.66 27.60
N LEU A 11 -14.87 28.71 26.33
CA LEU A 11 -15.02 27.53 25.47
C LEU A 11 -13.62 26.96 25.18
N LEU A 12 -13.16 26.04 26.01
CA LEU A 12 -12.00 25.19 25.72
C LEU A 12 -12.35 24.30 24.52
N ALA A 13 -11.91 24.71 23.33
CA ALA A 13 -11.97 23.87 22.13
C ALA A 13 -11.11 22.61 22.37
N ILE A 14 -11.76 21.47 22.64
CA ILE A 14 -11.10 20.17 22.78
C ILE A 14 -10.66 19.75 21.37
N SER A 15 -9.44 20.10 20.99
CA SER A 15 -8.80 19.57 19.78
C SER A 15 -8.44 18.11 20.05
N SER A 16 -9.34 17.19 19.72
CA SER A 16 -9.00 15.77 19.70
C SER A 16 -7.92 15.53 18.65
N PRO A 17 -6.71 15.08 19.02
CA PRO A 17 -5.76 14.66 18.01
C PRO A 17 -6.36 13.44 17.33
N ALA A 18 -6.74 13.58 16.06
CA ALA A 18 -7.03 12.44 15.23
C ALA A 18 -5.77 11.56 15.26
N LEU A 19 -5.84 10.40 15.90
CA LEU A 19 -4.78 9.41 15.86
C LEU A 19 -4.59 9.04 14.39
N ALA A 20 -3.64 9.69 13.73
CA ALA A 20 -3.26 9.37 12.38
C ALA A 20 -2.73 7.94 12.42
N VAL A 21 -3.54 6.99 11.96
CA VAL A 21 -3.13 5.60 11.94
C VAL A 21 -2.10 5.44 10.83
N GLN A 22 -0.82 5.55 11.21
CA GLN A 22 0.30 5.38 10.31
C GLN A 22 0.20 4.01 9.65
N THR A 23 -0.14 4.01 8.36
CA THR A 23 -0.25 2.77 7.59
C THR A 23 1.16 2.39 7.16
N SER A 24 1.87 1.66 8.01
CA SER A 24 3.19 1.14 7.70
C SER A 24 3.10 -0.09 6.81
N LEU A 25 4.12 -0.27 5.98
CA LEU A 25 4.35 -1.52 5.26
C LEU A 25 4.93 -2.57 6.22
N PRO A 26 4.69 -3.87 5.97
CA PRO A 26 5.47 -4.92 6.61
C PRO A 26 6.95 -4.79 6.22
N ARG A 27 7.86 -5.44 6.97
CA ARG A 27 9.28 -5.49 6.61
C ARG A 27 9.46 -6.32 5.33
N LEU A 28 9.74 -5.64 4.23
CA LEU A 28 10.10 -6.23 2.94
C LEU A 28 11.62 -6.18 2.75
N LYS A 29 12.22 -7.28 2.29
CA LYS A 29 13.67 -7.40 2.05
C LYS A 29 13.93 -7.39 0.55
N LYS A 30 14.76 -6.47 0.07
CA LYS A 30 15.18 -6.44 -1.34
C LYS A 30 15.75 -7.80 -1.76
N GLY A 31 15.31 -8.30 -2.92
CA GLY A 31 15.66 -9.62 -3.43
C GLY A 31 14.82 -10.78 -2.88
N GLU A 32 13.88 -10.54 -1.95
CA GLU A 32 12.96 -11.61 -1.56
C GLU A 32 11.92 -11.87 -2.66
N SER A 33 11.49 -13.13 -2.82
CA SER A 33 10.48 -13.45 -3.83
C SER A 33 9.20 -12.65 -3.60
N TYR A 34 8.59 -12.21 -4.68
CA TYR A 34 7.35 -11.46 -4.63
C TYR A 34 6.20 -12.28 -4.01
N ALA A 35 6.23 -13.62 -4.13
CA ALA A 35 5.32 -14.49 -3.40
C ALA A 35 5.41 -14.29 -1.89
N THR A 36 6.64 -14.17 -1.35
CA THR A 36 6.87 -13.92 0.08
C THR A 36 6.42 -12.51 0.47
N ALA A 37 6.78 -11.50 -0.32
CA ALA A 37 6.34 -10.12 -0.10
C ALA A 37 4.80 -10.01 -0.09
N ARG A 38 4.13 -10.67 -1.04
CA ARG A 38 2.67 -10.75 -1.14
C ARG A 38 2.02 -11.31 0.12
N VAL A 39 2.54 -12.42 0.65
CA VAL A 39 2.03 -13.00 1.91
C VAL A 39 2.16 -12.01 3.07
N LYS A 40 3.29 -11.29 3.16
CA LYS A 40 3.48 -10.27 4.20
C LYS A 40 2.48 -9.12 4.07
N MET A 41 2.24 -8.64 2.85
CA MET A 41 1.26 -7.59 2.57
C MET A 41 -0.15 -8.01 3.01
N LEU A 42 -0.58 -9.20 2.60
CA LEU A 42 -1.88 -9.78 2.99
C LEU A 42 -2.00 -9.90 4.52
N LYS A 43 -0.99 -10.46 5.21
CA LYS A 43 -0.97 -10.58 6.67
C LYS A 43 -1.01 -9.23 7.39
N ALA A 44 -0.41 -8.19 6.80
CA ALA A 44 -0.45 -6.82 7.32
C ALA A 44 -1.78 -6.08 7.05
N GLY A 45 -2.76 -6.76 6.42
CA GLY A 45 -4.08 -6.20 6.12
C GLY A 45 -4.09 -5.28 4.90
N TRP A 46 -3.05 -5.34 4.06
CA TRP A 46 -3.10 -4.72 2.73
C TRP A 46 -3.90 -5.60 1.78
N LYS A 47 -4.76 -4.96 0.98
CA LYS A 47 -5.60 -5.65 0.00
C LYS A 47 -5.02 -5.47 -1.40
N PRO A 48 -5.02 -6.52 -2.24
CA PRO A 48 -4.74 -6.38 -3.66
C PRO A 48 -5.64 -5.30 -4.26
N PHE A 49 -5.06 -4.39 -5.04
CA PHE A 49 -5.81 -3.38 -5.75
C PHE A 49 -5.62 -3.55 -7.26
N HIS A 50 -6.72 -3.85 -7.96
CA HIS A 50 -6.75 -3.89 -9.42
C HIS A 50 -7.04 -2.49 -9.94
N SER A 51 -6.05 -1.87 -10.60
CA SER A 51 -6.22 -0.56 -11.23
C SER A 51 -7.17 -0.67 -12.44
N PRO A 52 -8.00 0.35 -12.73
CA PRO A 52 -8.72 0.42 -14.00
C PRO A 52 -7.78 0.41 -15.22
N ASP A 53 -6.55 0.91 -15.03
CA ASP A 53 -5.51 0.98 -16.06
C ASP A 53 -4.57 -0.24 -16.04
N ALA A 54 -4.95 -1.32 -15.34
CA ALA A 54 -4.12 -2.52 -15.24
C ALA A 54 -4.02 -3.26 -16.57
N ASP A 55 -2.80 -3.64 -16.94
CA ASP A 55 -2.52 -4.50 -18.08
C ASP A 55 -3.16 -5.88 -17.90
N LYS A 56 -3.34 -6.58 -19.02
CA LYS A 56 -3.72 -7.99 -18.99
C LYS A 56 -2.49 -8.84 -18.70
N CYS A 57 -2.59 -9.71 -17.69
CA CYS A 57 -1.58 -10.74 -17.46
C CYS A 57 -1.54 -11.69 -18.66
N MET A 58 -0.38 -11.78 -19.33
CA MET A 58 -0.20 -12.65 -20.48
C MET A 58 -0.24 -14.12 -20.10
N ASN A 59 -0.85 -14.96 -20.94
CA ASN A 59 -0.90 -16.40 -20.72
C ASN A 59 0.53 -16.96 -20.60
N GLY A 60 0.78 -17.69 -19.51
CA GLY A 60 2.09 -18.28 -19.22
C GLY A 60 3.01 -17.40 -18.35
N ASP A 61 2.69 -16.12 -18.15
CA ASP A 61 3.47 -15.25 -17.27
C ASP A 61 3.20 -15.56 -15.79
N LYS A 62 4.14 -16.28 -15.16
CA LYS A 62 4.06 -16.69 -13.76
C LYS A 62 4.17 -15.51 -12.78
N ARG A 63 4.72 -14.37 -13.21
CA ARG A 63 4.92 -13.19 -12.36
C ARG A 63 3.59 -12.54 -12.00
N CYS A 64 2.61 -12.58 -12.90
CA CYS A 64 1.29 -11.95 -12.72
C CYS A 64 0.13 -12.96 -12.54
N LYS A 65 0.32 -14.24 -12.84
CA LYS A 65 -0.75 -15.25 -12.72
C LYS A 65 -1.35 -15.29 -11.31
N GLY A 66 -2.67 -15.07 -11.21
CA GLY A 66 -3.41 -15.09 -9.95
C GLY A 66 -3.14 -13.91 -9.01
N ARG A 67 -2.57 -12.82 -9.54
CA ARG A 67 -2.19 -11.62 -8.79
C ARG A 67 -2.99 -10.42 -9.32
N PRO A 68 -4.25 -10.24 -8.88
CA PRO A 68 -5.09 -9.14 -9.32
C PRO A 68 -4.51 -7.76 -8.99
N GLU A 69 -3.56 -7.70 -8.05
CA GLU A 69 -2.77 -6.50 -7.75
C GLU A 69 -1.78 -6.08 -8.84
N MET A 70 -1.53 -6.90 -9.86
CA MET A 70 -0.64 -6.50 -10.96
C MET A 70 -1.25 -5.33 -11.74
N GLU A 71 -0.49 -4.25 -11.88
CA GLU A 71 -0.82 -3.13 -12.76
C GLU A 71 -0.11 -3.25 -14.09
N SER A 72 1.19 -3.56 -14.08
CA SER A 72 1.95 -3.77 -15.32
C SER A 72 3.16 -4.68 -15.10
N CYS A 73 3.58 -5.36 -16.17
CA CYS A 73 4.81 -6.14 -16.23
C CYS A 73 5.51 -5.88 -17.57
N ALA A 74 6.79 -5.49 -17.53
CA ALA A 74 7.61 -5.23 -18.70
C ALA A 74 8.41 -6.48 -19.12
N GLY A 75 8.38 -6.81 -20.42
CA GLY A 75 9.17 -7.87 -21.04
C GLY A 75 10.47 -7.37 -21.67
N THR A 76 11.23 -6.54 -20.97
CA THR A 76 12.44 -5.88 -21.51
C THR A 76 13.75 -6.61 -21.18
N GLY A 77 13.69 -7.80 -20.60
CA GLY A 77 14.85 -8.59 -20.16
C GLY A 77 15.18 -8.43 -18.67
N LEU A 78 14.63 -7.39 -18.02
CA LEU A 78 14.76 -7.17 -16.56
C LEU A 78 13.55 -7.64 -15.77
N GLY A 79 12.44 -7.99 -16.44
CA GLY A 79 11.21 -8.49 -15.82
C GLY A 79 10.62 -7.59 -14.75
N ASN A 80 10.61 -6.28 -14.99
CA ASN A 80 10.03 -5.34 -14.04
C ASN A 80 8.52 -5.55 -13.94
N CYS A 81 7.98 -5.58 -12.73
CA CYS A 81 6.53 -5.52 -12.53
C CYS A 81 6.18 -4.50 -11.46
N LYS A 82 4.97 -3.94 -11.58
CA LYS A 82 4.35 -3.03 -10.62
C LYS A 82 3.07 -3.65 -10.09
N PHE A 83 2.94 -3.71 -8.78
CA PHE A 83 1.79 -4.29 -8.09
C PHE A 83 1.18 -3.31 -7.08
N LEU A 84 -0.12 -3.03 -7.19
CA LEU A 84 -0.79 -2.06 -6.33
C LEU A 84 -1.54 -2.70 -5.17
N TRP A 85 -1.43 -2.03 -4.02
CA TRP A 85 -2.06 -2.46 -2.79
C TRP A 85 -2.79 -1.30 -2.14
N LYS A 86 -3.94 -1.57 -1.52
CA LYS A 86 -4.72 -0.57 -0.78
C LYS A 86 -4.91 -0.95 0.68
N ARG A 87 -4.81 0.05 1.56
CA ARG A 87 -5.15 -0.06 2.98
C ARG A 87 -5.52 1.32 3.53
N ARG A 88 -6.72 1.43 4.14
CA ARG A 88 -7.21 2.67 4.79
C ARG A 88 -7.07 3.92 3.91
N GLY A 89 -7.51 3.81 2.65
CA GLY A 89 -7.47 4.91 1.69
C GLY A 89 -6.08 5.22 1.10
N LYS A 90 -5.01 4.57 1.57
CA LYS A 90 -3.67 4.70 0.98
C LYS A 90 -3.42 3.62 -0.05
N THR A 91 -2.79 4.00 -1.15
CA THR A 91 -2.31 3.08 -2.19
C THR A 91 -0.79 3.05 -2.17
N VAL A 92 -0.21 1.87 -2.38
CA VAL A 92 1.24 1.70 -2.51
C VAL A 92 1.52 0.79 -3.69
N ALA A 93 2.51 1.18 -4.50
CA ALA A 93 3.09 0.36 -5.54
C ALA A 93 4.25 -0.45 -4.95
N ILE A 94 4.24 -1.75 -5.20
CA ILE A 94 5.37 -2.65 -4.97
C ILE A 94 6.01 -2.93 -6.32
N PHE A 95 7.32 -2.71 -6.41
CA PHE A 95 8.10 -2.97 -7.61
C PHE A 95 8.89 -4.27 -7.46
N THR A 96 9.01 -5.00 -8.57
CA THR A 96 9.85 -6.20 -8.65
C THR A 96 10.75 -6.18 -9.87
N ILE A 97 11.77 -7.01 -9.86
CA ILE A 97 12.62 -7.37 -11.01
C ILE A 97 12.66 -8.90 -11.19
N GLY A 98 13.03 -9.40 -12.36
CA GLY A 98 13.21 -10.83 -12.66
C GLY A 98 12.18 -11.38 -13.66
N GLU A 99 12.67 -12.05 -14.72
CA GLU A 99 11.83 -12.55 -15.82
C GLU A 99 11.05 -13.82 -15.45
N ASN A 100 11.64 -14.73 -14.69
CA ASN A 100 11.00 -15.99 -14.29
C ASN A 100 10.54 -15.97 -12.83
N ASP A 101 11.32 -15.30 -11.98
CA ASP A 101 11.10 -15.20 -10.55
C ASP A 101 11.11 -13.73 -10.15
N ALA A 102 9.92 -13.15 -9.98
CA ALA A 102 9.79 -11.77 -9.56
C ALA A 102 10.30 -11.60 -8.12
N GLU A 103 11.27 -10.73 -7.93
CA GLU A 103 11.87 -10.38 -6.64
C GLU A 103 11.58 -8.93 -6.28
N TYR A 104 11.23 -8.69 -5.02
CA TYR A 104 10.95 -7.35 -4.52
C TYR A 104 12.17 -6.43 -4.68
N SER A 105 11.98 -5.29 -5.35
CA SER A 105 13.04 -4.31 -5.64
C SER A 105 12.83 -2.97 -4.94
N GLY A 106 11.59 -2.61 -4.59
CA GLY A 106 11.25 -1.36 -3.91
C GLY A 106 9.74 -1.10 -3.81
N HIS A 107 9.37 0.06 -3.27
CA HIS A 107 7.98 0.51 -3.19
C HIS A 107 7.86 2.03 -3.22
N GLU A 108 6.66 2.52 -3.53
CA GLU A 108 6.31 3.94 -3.55
C GLU A 108 4.84 4.12 -3.16
N PHE A 109 4.55 5.06 -2.27
CA PHE A 109 3.16 5.43 -1.95
C PHE A 109 2.61 6.38 -3.02
N GLN A 110 1.36 6.16 -3.42
CA GLN A 110 0.63 7.06 -4.32
C GLN A 110 -0.15 8.12 -3.54
#